data_AF-A0A843HFU6-F1
#
_entry.id   AF-A0A843HFU6-F1
#
_cell.length_a   1.000
_cell.length_b   1.000
_cell.length_c   1.000
_cell.angle_alpha   90.00
_cell.angle_beta   90.00
_cell.angle_gamma   90.00
#
_symmetry.space_group_name_H-M   'P 1'
#
loop_
_entity.id
_entity.type
_entity.pdbx_description
1 polymer ?
#
loop_
_entity_poly.entity_id
_entity_poly.type
_entity_poly.pdbx_seq_one_letter_code
_entity_poly.pdbx_strand_id
1 'polypeptide(L)'
;MGVKIGNLDVIFKVGSADCKVYLGDTLLYPTTPPTPSRLPSGYTEVEYVENTSSAYIDTGFKPNQDTRIVATMQTVTSTQYGRLFGCGGYDQGNAMQFDYEDGYDGTLHISWGHIAGWTTYSSCVGDYNKHTYDWDKNVFYRDKGENNEFSASTTYTNFQCVLNLSIFMALQTSGPDTGGAIWKGKMFDFKVYDNGTLIRDLVPCKRDSDNMAGCYDLVNDVFYYPPNYSTYQLTPGPEVTPSIKNYLRFVSKGSGTFTFFANGADSGNTVSYSLDSGQTWTQLANGDSTPTVSSGDTVFWKGSNHTIIENKGIGTFSSTANFDAEGNIMSLHYGDNFEGEVSLAGKDRAFMGLFSGCTTLINADKLELPATTLSTQCYCNMFNRTSGLVTLPSLSAATTLAEGCYQNMFYQYPTNYSLSMTESYLLPAATLVKDCYRQMFYGRYNLKKITCLATSGINTNNSTENWLSNVDNTSSSIFTRANSSVSWPSGNSGVPSRWSIVDYA
;
A
#
# COMPACT_ATOMS: atom_id res chain seq x y z
N MET A 1 15.76 36.02 9.39
CA MET A 1 16.54 36.57 10.53
C MET A 1 18.01 36.26 10.27
N GLY A 2 18.97 37.08 10.69
CA GLY A 2 20.40 36.81 10.48
C GLY A 2 21.11 36.65 11.82
N VAL A 3 21.96 35.64 11.96
CA VAL A 3 22.82 35.45 13.14
C VAL A 3 24.26 35.36 12.65
N LYS A 4 25.16 36.12 13.28
CA LYS A 4 26.60 36.01 13.04
C LYS A 4 27.20 34.99 13.99
N ILE A 5 27.92 34.02 13.44
CA ILE A 5 28.77 33.09 14.20
C ILE A 5 30.20 33.31 13.71
N GLY A 6 31.01 34.03 14.50
CA GLY A 6 32.34 34.46 14.08
C GLY A 6 32.29 35.43 12.89
N ASN A 7 33.09 35.16 11.85
CA ASN A 7 33.17 35.97 10.62
C ASN A 7 32.19 35.52 9.51
N LEU A 8 31.30 34.56 9.79
CA LEU A 8 30.35 34.01 8.81
C LEU A 8 28.96 34.59 9.01
N ASP A 9 28.38 35.08 7.91
CA ASP A 9 26.98 35.51 7.84
C ASP A 9 26.08 34.28 7.60
N VAL A 10 25.26 33.92 8.60
CA VAL A 10 24.24 32.86 8.46
C VAL A 10 22.89 33.52 8.24
N ILE A 11 22.30 33.27 7.07
CA ILE A 11 21.03 33.88 6.64
C ILE A 11 19.90 32.84 6.79
N PHE A 12 18.94 33.10 7.68
CA PHE A 12 17.71 32.32 7.77
C PHE A 12 16.63 32.94 6.88
N LYS A 13 16.32 32.29 5.77
CA LYS A 13 15.15 32.62 4.92
C LYS A 13 13.98 31.76 5.39
N VAL A 14 12.98 32.40 6.00
CA VAL A 14 11.73 31.76 6.41
C VAL A 14 10.68 32.10 5.37
N GLY A 15 10.33 31.11 4.54
CA GLY A 15 9.14 31.13 3.67
C GLY A 15 8.12 30.14 4.22
N SER A 16 6.83 30.41 4.01
CA SER A 16 5.69 29.77 4.70
C SER A 16 5.41 28.29 4.37
N ALA A 17 6.43 27.46 4.13
CA ALA A 17 6.30 26.00 4.09
C ALA A 17 7.63 25.26 4.32
N ASP A 18 8.80 25.88 4.11
CA ASP A 18 10.10 25.20 4.18
C ASP A 18 11.18 26.08 4.83
N CYS A 19 11.67 25.69 6.01
CA CYS A 19 12.85 26.31 6.62
C CYS A 19 14.11 25.79 5.94
N LYS A 20 14.71 26.59 5.03
CA LYS A 20 15.98 26.28 4.37
C LYS A 20 17.13 26.99 5.08
N VAL A 21 18.19 26.27 5.41
CA VAL A 21 19.41 26.83 6.05
C VAL A 21 20.54 26.87 5.03
N TYR A 22 21.10 28.06 4.83
CA TYR A 22 22.17 28.32 3.87
C TYR A 22 23.42 28.85 4.56
N LEU A 23 24.59 28.52 4.01
CA LEU A 23 25.86 29.17 4.30
C LEU A 23 26.38 29.81 3.00
N GLY A 24 26.24 31.13 2.88
CA GLY A 24 26.41 31.79 1.59
C GLY A 24 25.37 31.29 0.57
N ASP A 25 25.83 30.85 -0.60
CA ASP A 25 24.99 30.25 -1.66
C ASP A 25 24.84 28.72 -1.54
N THR A 26 25.51 28.10 -0.57
CA THR A 26 25.49 26.65 -0.36
C THR A 26 24.36 26.25 0.59
N LEU A 27 23.48 25.34 0.14
CA LEU A 27 22.42 24.75 0.98
C LEU A 27 23.04 23.76 1.96
N LEU A 28 22.86 23.97 3.27
CA LEU A 28 23.44 23.09 4.30
C LEU A 28 22.53 21.90 4.67
N TYR A 29 21.21 22.04 4.50
CA TYR A 29 20.23 20.99 4.81
C TYR A 29 19.19 20.85 3.69
N PRO A 30 19.05 19.68 3.04
CA PRO A 30 17.95 19.40 2.14
C PRO A 30 16.62 19.24 2.90
N THR A 31 15.52 19.54 2.20
CA THR A 31 14.16 19.82 2.68
C THR A 31 13.32 18.60 3.11
N THR A 32 13.92 17.56 3.63
CA THR A 32 13.17 16.45 4.24
C THR A 32 14.03 15.86 5.35
N PRO A 33 13.52 15.70 6.59
CA PRO A 33 14.11 14.72 7.49
C PRO A 33 14.29 13.43 6.68
N PRO A 34 15.48 12.79 6.67
CA PRO A 34 15.55 11.43 6.13
C PRO A 34 14.48 10.66 6.87
N THR A 35 13.53 10.10 6.12
CA THR A 35 12.45 9.27 6.64
C THR A 35 13.05 8.23 7.59
N PRO A 36 12.69 8.15 8.89
CA PRO A 36 13.06 7.01 9.72
C PRO A 36 12.87 5.70 9.00
N SER A 37 14.02 5.12 8.69
CA SER A 37 14.15 3.72 8.34
C SER A 37 13.38 2.90 9.38
N ARG A 38 12.69 1.84 8.94
CA ARG A 38 12.16 0.84 9.88
C ARG A 38 13.28 0.12 10.64
N LEU A 39 14.52 0.30 10.19
CA LEU A 39 15.73 -0.14 10.86
C LEU A 39 16.14 0.88 11.95
N PRO A 40 16.76 0.42 13.05
CA PRO A 40 17.32 1.34 14.03
C PRO A 40 18.47 2.16 13.45
N SER A 41 18.82 3.24 14.14
CA SER A 41 19.97 4.08 13.77
C SER A 41 21.25 3.26 13.64
N GLY A 42 22.04 3.55 12.59
CA GLY A 42 23.26 2.80 12.27
C GLY A 42 23.06 1.72 11.20
N TYR A 43 21.85 1.60 10.63
CA TYR A 43 21.56 0.72 9.50
C TYR A 43 20.78 1.43 8.40
N THR A 44 21.20 1.19 7.16
CA THR A 44 20.54 1.68 5.95
C THR A 44 19.89 0.51 5.20
N GLU A 45 18.60 0.58 4.94
CA GLU A 45 17.87 -0.44 4.19
C GLU A 45 18.31 -0.45 2.72
N VAL A 46 18.45 -1.65 2.13
CA VAL A 46 18.82 -1.83 0.72
C VAL A 46 17.80 -2.76 0.05
N GLU A 47 17.57 -2.61 -1.25
CA GLU A 47 16.53 -3.39 -1.95
C GLU A 47 16.77 -4.89 -1.87
N TYR A 48 18.05 -5.30 -1.83
CA TYR A 48 18.45 -6.68 -1.68
C TYR A 48 19.86 -6.77 -1.10
N VAL A 49 20.20 -7.95 -0.57
CA VAL A 49 21.58 -8.40 -0.44
C VAL A 49 21.85 -9.48 -1.49
N GLU A 50 22.98 -9.36 -2.18
CA GLU A 50 23.38 -10.26 -3.24
C GLU A 50 24.54 -11.14 -2.78
N ASN A 51 24.35 -12.45 -2.92
CA ASN A 51 25.44 -13.39 -2.78
C ASN A 51 26.18 -13.52 -4.12
N THR A 52 27.38 -12.94 -4.20
CA THR A 52 28.29 -13.08 -5.35
C THR A 52 29.40 -14.10 -5.09
N SER A 53 29.51 -14.59 -3.84
CA SER A 53 30.58 -15.44 -3.33
C SER A 53 30.00 -16.66 -2.60
N SER A 54 30.75 -17.32 -1.72
CA SER A 54 30.25 -18.42 -0.87
C SER A 54 29.72 -17.92 0.49
N ALA A 55 29.16 -16.70 0.53
CA ALA A 55 28.64 -16.12 1.75
C ALA A 55 27.32 -16.79 2.13
N TYR A 56 27.09 -16.97 3.43
CA TYR A 56 25.82 -17.45 3.98
C TYR A 56 25.44 -16.65 5.21
N ILE A 57 24.16 -16.60 5.55
CA ILE A 57 23.68 -16.01 6.80
C ILE A 57 23.11 -17.13 7.67
N ASP A 58 23.64 -17.29 8.88
CA ASP A 58 23.07 -18.19 9.90
C ASP A 58 22.01 -17.43 10.70
N THR A 59 20.75 -17.87 10.65
CA THR A 59 19.63 -17.21 11.35
C THR A 59 19.56 -17.55 12.85
N GLY A 60 20.33 -18.54 13.31
CA GLY A 60 20.26 -19.06 14.67
C GLY A 60 18.98 -19.84 15.00
N PHE A 61 18.01 -19.92 14.07
CA PHE A 61 16.76 -20.62 14.27
C PHE A 61 16.88 -22.07 13.81
N LYS A 62 16.36 -23.03 14.58
CA LYS A 62 16.35 -24.45 14.22
C LYS A 62 14.97 -24.86 13.73
N PRO A 63 14.81 -25.14 12.42
CA PRO A 63 13.53 -25.53 11.85
C PRO A 63 12.94 -26.79 12.46
N ASN A 64 11.62 -26.81 12.55
CA ASN A 64 10.82 -27.92 13.03
C ASN A 64 9.57 -28.09 12.15
N GLN A 65 8.72 -29.05 12.49
CA GLN A 65 7.50 -29.40 11.74
C GLN A 65 6.47 -28.26 11.57
N ASP A 66 6.54 -27.23 12.40
CA ASP A 66 5.65 -26.06 12.39
C ASP A 66 6.32 -24.81 11.82
N THR A 67 7.52 -24.97 11.24
CA THR A 67 8.23 -23.89 10.54
C THR A 67 7.56 -23.59 9.19
N ARG A 68 7.33 -22.29 8.96
CA ARG A 68 7.00 -21.74 7.65
C ARG A 68 7.99 -20.64 7.28
N ILE A 69 8.43 -20.62 6.03
CA ILE A 69 9.37 -19.62 5.49
C ILE A 69 8.71 -18.92 4.32
N VAL A 70 8.74 -17.59 4.31
CA VAL A 70 8.34 -16.78 3.16
C VAL A 70 9.54 -15.95 2.73
N ALA A 71 10.06 -16.18 1.52
CA ALA A 71 11.28 -15.54 1.04
C ALA A 71 11.11 -15.02 -0.39
N THR A 72 11.54 -13.79 -0.65
CA THR A 72 11.59 -13.23 -2.01
C THR A 72 13.02 -13.24 -2.51
N MET A 73 13.31 -13.99 -3.56
CA MET A 73 14.67 -14.18 -4.06
C MET A 73 14.71 -14.21 -5.59
N GLN A 74 15.88 -13.90 -6.15
CA GLN A 74 16.15 -13.92 -7.58
C GLN A 74 17.48 -14.60 -7.86
N THR A 75 17.48 -15.63 -8.70
CA THR A 75 18.72 -16.22 -9.20
C THR A 75 19.36 -15.27 -10.22
N VAL A 76 20.66 -15.00 -10.10
CA VAL A 76 21.42 -14.18 -11.07
C VAL A 76 22.22 -15.09 -12.00
N THR A 77 23.00 -16.00 -11.43
CA THR A 77 23.72 -17.06 -12.15
C THR A 77 23.86 -18.26 -11.24
N SER A 78 23.83 -19.48 -11.78
CA SER A 78 24.18 -20.67 -11.01
C SER A 78 25.08 -21.56 -11.87
N THR A 79 26.17 -22.04 -11.29
CA THR A 79 27.14 -22.88 -12.02
C THR A 79 27.02 -24.36 -11.66
N GLN A 80 26.31 -24.71 -10.57
CA GLN A 80 25.95 -26.06 -10.09
C GLN A 80 25.11 -25.94 -8.78
N TYR A 81 24.49 -27.05 -8.28
CA TYR A 81 23.80 -27.23 -6.98
C TYR A 81 23.73 -26.00 -6.04
N GLY A 82 22.83 -25.06 -6.32
CA GLY A 82 22.73 -23.84 -5.52
C GLY A 82 21.63 -23.93 -4.48
N ARG A 83 21.93 -23.77 -3.19
CA ARG A 83 20.91 -23.77 -2.14
C ARG A 83 20.53 -22.34 -1.76
N LEU A 84 19.26 -21.99 -1.95
CA LEU A 84 18.77 -20.65 -1.63
C LEU A 84 18.69 -20.48 -0.11
N PHE A 85 18.07 -21.44 0.56
CA PHE A 85 18.00 -21.50 2.01
C PHE A 85 17.68 -22.92 2.50
N GLY A 86 18.02 -23.21 3.75
CA GLY A 86 17.73 -24.49 4.36
C GLY A 86 18.54 -24.78 5.60
N CYS A 87 18.39 -25.99 6.13
CA CYS A 87 19.15 -26.53 7.25
C CYS A 87 19.46 -28.02 6.98
N GLY A 88 20.64 -28.49 7.39
CA GLY A 88 21.09 -29.88 7.19
C GLY A 88 22.23 -30.03 6.17
N GLY A 89 23.17 -30.94 6.44
CA GLY A 89 24.24 -31.37 5.52
C GLY A 89 23.91 -32.70 4.83
N TYR A 90 24.65 -33.07 3.77
CA TYR A 90 24.39 -34.27 2.92
C TYR A 90 24.17 -35.58 3.70
N ASP A 91 24.76 -35.69 4.91
CA ASP A 91 24.75 -36.90 5.75
C ASP A 91 23.89 -36.81 7.02
N GLN A 92 23.14 -35.71 7.21
CA GLN A 92 22.34 -35.51 8.42
C GLN A 92 20.88 -35.86 8.14
N GLY A 93 20.38 -36.96 8.73
CA GLY A 93 19.08 -37.56 8.42
C GLY A 93 17.83 -36.69 8.61
N ASN A 94 17.95 -35.45 9.09
CA ASN A 94 16.88 -34.47 9.22
C ASN A 94 17.29 -33.14 8.54
N ALA A 95 16.88 -32.92 7.29
CA ALA A 95 17.18 -31.71 6.53
C ALA A 95 15.90 -31.05 5.99
N MET A 96 15.93 -29.72 5.87
CA MET A 96 14.96 -28.95 5.10
C MET A 96 15.78 -28.13 4.12
N GLN A 97 15.75 -28.45 2.84
CA GLN A 97 16.62 -27.81 1.85
C GLN A 97 15.81 -27.36 0.64
N PHE A 98 15.93 -26.06 0.33
CA PHE A 98 15.46 -25.49 -0.92
C PHE A 98 16.63 -25.32 -1.88
N ASP A 99 16.69 -26.24 -2.84
CA ASP A 99 17.78 -26.38 -3.77
C ASP A 99 17.31 -25.95 -5.17
N TYR A 100 18.11 -25.14 -5.85
CA TYR A 100 17.96 -24.75 -7.24
C TYR A 100 19.13 -25.32 -8.03
N GLU A 101 18.85 -26.29 -8.91
CA GLU A 101 19.87 -27.03 -9.66
C GLU A 101 19.88 -26.59 -11.12
N ASP A 102 20.70 -25.58 -11.43
CA ASP A 102 20.84 -25.06 -12.80
C ASP A 102 21.79 -25.93 -13.67
N GLY A 103 22.68 -26.70 -13.05
CA GLY A 103 23.87 -27.28 -13.70
C GLY A 103 23.74 -28.69 -14.31
N TYR A 104 22.68 -29.45 -13.99
CA TYR A 104 22.49 -30.82 -14.51
C TYR A 104 21.22 -30.98 -15.35
N ASP A 105 20.10 -30.39 -14.94
CA ASP A 105 18.80 -30.52 -15.62
C ASP A 105 17.88 -29.29 -15.50
N GLY A 106 18.33 -28.22 -14.82
CA GLY A 106 17.59 -26.96 -14.64
C GLY A 106 16.33 -27.12 -13.78
N THR A 107 16.36 -28.04 -12.82
CA THR A 107 15.21 -28.38 -11.98
C THR A 107 15.27 -27.79 -10.58
N LEU A 108 14.10 -27.63 -10.00
CA LEU A 108 13.92 -27.20 -8.62
C LEU A 108 13.84 -28.44 -7.74
N HIS A 109 14.63 -28.44 -6.67
CA HIS A 109 14.73 -29.53 -5.72
C HIS A 109 14.24 -29.08 -4.35
N ILE A 110 13.25 -29.79 -3.84
CA ILE A 110 12.68 -29.52 -2.52
C ILE A 110 12.81 -30.80 -1.70
N SER A 111 13.38 -30.68 -0.49
CA SER A 111 13.40 -31.76 0.48
C SER A 111 12.92 -31.31 1.85
N TRP A 112 12.09 -32.15 2.46
CA TRP A 112 11.61 -32.01 3.83
C TRP A 112 11.76 -33.35 4.55
N GLY A 113 12.80 -33.49 5.39
CA GLY A 113 13.17 -34.73 6.08
C GLY A 113 14.49 -35.33 5.59
N HIS A 114 14.53 -36.64 5.35
CA HIS A 114 15.74 -37.35 4.94
C HIS A 114 16.09 -37.10 3.46
N ILE A 115 17.37 -36.83 3.20
CA ILE A 115 17.91 -36.38 1.90
C ILE A 115 17.69 -37.37 0.75
N ALA A 116 17.42 -38.64 1.03
CA ALA A 116 17.16 -39.65 0.00
C ALA A 116 15.81 -39.52 -0.74
N GLY A 117 14.97 -38.51 -0.43
CA GLY A 117 13.60 -38.38 -0.93
C GLY A 117 13.28 -37.06 -1.65
N TRP A 118 14.20 -36.53 -2.48
CA TRP A 118 13.96 -35.31 -3.25
C TRP A 118 12.68 -35.36 -4.06
N THR A 119 11.94 -34.26 -4.08
CA THR A 119 10.93 -34.02 -5.10
C THR A 119 11.50 -33.02 -6.10
N THR A 120 11.68 -33.48 -7.34
CA THR A 120 12.27 -32.72 -8.44
C THR A 120 11.16 -32.15 -9.32
N TYR A 121 11.28 -30.88 -9.68
CA TYR A 121 10.33 -30.19 -10.56
C TYR A 121 11.04 -29.60 -11.77
N SER A 122 10.71 -30.12 -12.96
CA SER A 122 11.46 -29.88 -14.21
C SER A 122 11.05 -28.66 -15.05
N SER A 123 10.39 -27.65 -14.47
CA SER A 123 9.81 -26.53 -15.23
C SER A 123 10.50 -25.18 -15.05
N CYS A 124 11.69 -25.12 -14.44
CA CYS A 124 12.34 -23.85 -14.07
C CYS A 124 13.69 -23.59 -14.76
N VAL A 125 14.01 -24.31 -15.84
CA VAL A 125 15.28 -24.14 -16.56
C VAL A 125 15.43 -22.67 -17.01
N GLY A 126 16.43 -21.97 -16.50
CA GLY A 126 16.75 -20.58 -16.88
C GLY A 126 15.80 -19.51 -16.32
N ASP A 127 15.08 -19.78 -15.23
CA ASP A 127 14.22 -18.79 -14.58
C ASP A 127 15.02 -17.87 -13.64
N TYR A 128 15.47 -16.73 -14.18
CA TYR A 128 16.22 -15.70 -13.45
C TYR A 128 15.33 -14.55 -12.95
N ASN A 129 14.01 -14.78 -12.92
CA ASN A 129 13.07 -13.79 -12.42
C ASN A 129 13.09 -13.75 -10.88
N LYS A 130 12.53 -12.67 -10.33
CA LYS A 130 12.28 -12.55 -8.91
C LYS A 130 11.02 -13.33 -8.56
N HIS A 131 11.12 -14.25 -7.61
CA HIS A 131 10.00 -15.07 -7.16
C HIS A 131 9.79 -14.95 -5.65
N THR A 132 8.56 -15.16 -5.21
CA THR A 132 8.22 -15.37 -3.81
C THR A 132 8.05 -16.85 -3.55
N TYR A 133 8.81 -17.37 -2.59
CA TYR A 133 8.76 -18.75 -2.14
C TYR A 133 8.06 -18.79 -0.78
N ASP A 134 6.94 -19.50 -0.69
CA ASP A 134 6.17 -19.73 0.53
C ASP A 134 6.23 -21.22 0.87
N TRP A 135 7.12 -21.57 1.80
CA TRP A 135 7.32 -22.92 2.28
C TRP A 135 6.62 -23.09 3.62
N ASP A 136 5.46 -23.75 3.64
CA ASP A 136 4.66 -24.00 4.82
C ASP A 136 4.65 -25.51 5.14
N LYS A 137 5.45 -25.91 6.14
CA LYS A 137 5.64 -27.32 6.49
C LYS A 137 6.14 -28.12 5.28
N ASN A 138 5.45 -29.18 4.88
CA ASN A 138 5.81 -29.99 3.72
C ASN A 138 5.22 -29.48 2.39
N VAL A 139 4.52 -28.34 2.40
CA VAL A 139 3.91 -27.73 1.22
C VAL A 139 4.72 -26.51 0.81
N PHE A 140 4.98 -26.40 -0.49
CA PHE A 140 5.79 -25.34 -1.05
C PHE A 140 5.04 -24.65 -2.19
N TYR A 141 5.07 -23.32 -2.19
CA TYR A 141 4.52 -22.50 -3.25
C TYR A 141 5.61 -21.60 -3.83
N ARG A 142 5.66 -21.51 -5.15
CA ARG A 142 6.35 -20.43 -5.86
C ARG A 142 5.28 -19.49 -6.43
N ASP A 143 5.26 -18.24 -6.02
CA ASP A 143 4.26 -17.24 -6.46
C ASP A 143 2.82 -17.74 -6.21
N LYS A 144 2.51 -17.91 -4.92
CA LYS A 144 1.23 -18.44 -4.43
C LYS A 144 0.04 -17.69 -5.05
N GLY A 145 -0.85 -18.44 -5.72
CA GLY A 145 -1.99 -17.91 -6.47
C GLY A 145 -1.99 -18.28 -7.96
N GLU A 146 -0.85 -18.70 -8.50
CA GLU A 146 -0.68 -19.05 -9.92
C GLU A 146 -0.70 -20.57 -10.20
N ASN A 147 -1.32 -21.38 -9.34
CA ASN A 147 -1.34 -22.86 -9.42
C ASN A 147 0.05 -23.55 -9.38
N ASN A 148 1.07 -22.87 -8.84
CA ASN A 148 2.43 -23.38 -8.66
C ASN A 148 2.62 -24.02 -7.27
N GLU A 149 1.77 -25.00 -6.95
CA GLU A 149 1.89 -25.79 -5.71
C GLU A 149 2.78 -27.00 -5.93
N PHE A 150 3.73 -27.18 -5.02
CA PHE A 150 4.69 -28.27 -5.01
C PHE A 150 4.64 -28.94 -3.63
N SER A 151 4.48 -30.26 -3.57
CA SER A 151 4.50 -31.01 -2.31
C SER A 151 5.83 -31.74 -2.14
N ALA A 152 6.46 -31.62 -0.98
CA ALA A 152 7.64 -32.42 -0.64
C ALA A 152 7.24 -33.85 -0.20
N SER A 153 8.16 -34.80 -0.39
CA SER A 153 8.00 -36.22 0.01
C SER A 153 7.46 -36.39 1.44
N THR A 154 6.33 -37.09 1.58
CA THR A 154 5.45 -37.11 2.77
C THR A 154 5.87 -38.09 3.89
N THR A 155 7.13 -38.48 3.99
CA THR A 155 7.50 -39.66 4.81
C THR A 155 7.66 -39.38 6.32
N TYR A 156 7.66 -38.13 6.77
CA TYR A 156 8.02 -37.78 8.16
C TYR A 156 6.90 -37.03 8.89
N THR A 157 6.34 -37.65 9.93
CA THR A 157 5.30 -37.04 10.78
C THR A 157 5.84 -36.09 11.84
N ASN A 158 7.13 -36.20 12.18
CA ASN A 158 7.84 -35.32 13.13
C ASN A 158 9.16 -34.87 12.51
N PHE A 159 9.28 -33.59 12.17
CA PHE A 159 10.49 -32.99 11.62
C PHE A 159 11.15 -32.05 12.63
N GLN A 160 12.46 -32.23 12.87
CA GLN A 160 13.27 -31.28 13.63
C GLN A 160 14.70 -31.29 13.10
N CYS A 161 15.20 -30.12 12.74
CA CYS A 161 16.56 -29.92 12.28
C CYS A 161 17.52 -29.72 13.45
N VAL A 162 18.70 -30.33 13.37
CA VAL A 162 19.75 -30.15 14.41
C VAL A 162 20.62 -28.92 14.17
N LEU A 163 20.64 -28.41 12.93
CA LEU A 163 21.36 -27.23 12.49
C LEU A 163 20.43 -26.02 12.36
N ASN A 164 21.03 -24.84 12.37
CA ASN A 164 20.31 -23.61 12.15
C ASN A 164 19.93 -23.46 10.66
N LEU A 165 18.81 -22.81 10.41
CA LEU A 165 18.41 -22.32 9.10
C LEU A 165 19.44 -21.31 8.61
N SER A 166 19.99 -21.59 7.43
CA SER A 166 20.95 -20.74 6.75
C SER A 166 20.35 -20.21 5.44
N ILE A 167 20.67 -18.97 5.11
CA ILE A 167 20.36 -18.32 3.83
C ILE A 167 21.64 -18.31 2.99
N PHE A 168 21.53 -18.52 1.68
CA PHE A 168 22.66 -18.67 0.75
C PHE A 168 23.61 -19.80 1.15
N MET A 169 23.05 -20.95 1.54
CA MET A 169 23.82 -22.02 2.18
C MET A 169 24.90 -22.59 1.23
N ALA A 170 26.17 -22.58 1.67
CA ALA A 170 27.21 -23.43 1.10
C ALA A 170 27.10 -24.84 1.71
N LEU A 171 27.37 -25.90 0.93
CA LEU A 171 27.32 -27.30 1.38
C LEU A 171 27.97 -27.48 2.76
N GLN A 172 27.16 -27.68 3.81
CA GLN A 172 27.68 -28.03 5.14
C GLN A 172 28.01 -29.52 5.18
N THR A 173 29.13 -29.92 4.61
CA THR A 173 29.77 -31.22 4.87
C THR A 173 30.70 -31.07 6.08
N SER A 174 30.13 -30.90 7.28
CA SER A 174 30.84 -30.99 8.57
C SER A 174 31.99 -29.99 8.86
N GLY A 175 31.96 -28.81 8.27
CA GLY A 175 32.97 -27.77 8.50
C GLY A 175 32.89 -26.69 7.43
N PRO A 176 33.70 -25.62 7.52
CA PRO A 176 33.78 -24.61 6.47
C PRO A 176 34.50 -25.24 5.27
N ASP A 177 33.77 -25.95 4.42
CA ASP A 177 34.36 -26.67 3.29
C ASP A 177 34.23 -25.91 1.98
N THR A 178 35.35 -25.90 1.29
CA THR A 178 35.66 -25.17 0.07
C THR A 178 35.23 -26.00 -1.15
N GLY A 179 34.29 -25.49 -1.96
CA GLY A 179 34.27 -25.81 -3.39
C GLY A 179 33.04 -26.50 -3.98
N GLY A 180 31.99 -26.75 -3.20
CA GLY A 180 30.73 -27.26 -3.74
C GLY A 180 29.75 -26.13 -4.03
N ALA A 181 29.46 -25.89 -5.31
CA ALA A 181 28.25 -25.27 -5.85
C ALA A 181 27.63 -24.08 -5.09
N ILE A 182 27.72 -22.89 -5.69
CA ILE A 182 27.32 -21.63 -5.05
C ILE A 182 26.10 -21.07 -5.78
N TRP A 183 24.97 -20.94 -5.07
CA TRP A 183 23.87 -20.13 -5.58
C TRP A 183 24.29 -18.66 -5.57
N LYS A 184 24.29 -18.02 -6.73
CA LYS A 184 24.49 -16.57 -6.84
C LYS A 184 23.18 -15.91 -7.17
N GLY A 185 22.74 -15.04 -6.28
CA GLY A 185 21.47 -14.39 -6.43
C GLY A 185 21.21 -13.38 -5.33
N LYS A 186 20.02 -12.79 -5.42
CA LYS A 186 19.58 -11.66 -4.61
C LYS A 186 18.46 -12.12 -3.68
N MET A 187 18.49 -11.66 -2.44
CA MET A 187 17.39 -11.80 -1.50
C MET A 187 16.83 -10.41 -1.17
N PHE A 188 15.52 -10.27 -1.32
CA PHE A 188 14.79 -9.01 -1.13
C PHE A 188 13.99 -8.99 0.17
N ASP A 189 13.59 -10.16 0.67
CA ASP A 189 12.77 -10.32 1.89
C ASP A 189 12.90 -11.75 2.41
N PHE A 190 12.93 -11.94 3.73
CA PHE A 190 12.95 -13.27 4.33
C PHE A 190 12.26 -13.29 5.70
N LYS A 191 11.16 -14.03 5.80
CA LYS A 191 10.37 -14.18 7.02
C LYS A 191 10.32 -15.64 7.46
N VAL A 192 10.41 -15.84 8.78
CA VAL A 192 10.26 -17.17 9.39
C VAL A 192 9.12 -17.11 10.39
N TYR A 193 8.23 -18.08 10.29
CA TYR A 193 7.14 -18.32 11.22
C TYR A 193 7.35 -19.66 11.91
N ASP A 194 6.99 -19.74 13.19
CA ASP A 194 6.95 -20.99 13.95
C ASP A 194 5.58 -21.09 14.62
N ASN A 195 4.88 -22.19 14.35
CA ASN A 195 3.50 -22.40 14.81
C ASN A 195 2.58 -21.19 14.48
N GLY A 196 2.73 -20.65 13.26
CA GLY A 196 1.96 -19.50 12.77
C GLY A 196 2.38 -18.12 13.30
N THR A 197 3.31 -18.06 14.26
CA THR A 197 3.82 -16.79 14.81
C THR A 197 5.04 -16.33 14.04
N LEU A 198 5.10 -15.06 13.63
CA LEU A 198 6.29 -14.47 13.00
C LEU A 198 7.41 -14.39 14.04
N ILE A 199 8.51 -15.12 13.81
CA ILE A 199 9.65 -15.18 14.73
C ILE A 199 10.92 -14.53 14.16
N ARG A 200 10.98 -14.28 12.85
CA ARG A 200 12.06 -13.54 12.17
C ARG A 200 11.46 -12.71 11.04
N ASP A 201 11.84 -11.44 10.96
CA ASP A 201 11.53 -10.56 9.83
C ASP A 201 12.82 -9.89 9.37
N LEU A 202 13.52 -10.56 8.44
CA LEU A 202 14.86 -10.20 8.02
C LEU A 202 14.79 -9.23 6.83
N VAL A 203 15.19 -8.00 7.09
CA VAL A 203 15.22 -6.90 6.12
C VAL A 203 16.65 -6.72 5.59
N PRO A 204 16.88 -6.83 4.27
CA PRO A 204 18.19 -6.53 3.69
C PRO A 204 18.66 -5.12 4.04
N CYS A 205 19.86 -5.01 4.59
CA CYS A 205 20.43 -3.71 4.97
C CYS A 205 21.95 -3.73 4.92
N LYS A 206 22.54 -2.53 5.03
CA LYS A 206 23.96 -2.37 5.37
C LYS A 206 24.09 -1.66 6.71
N ARG A 207 25.11 -2.05 7.48
CA ARG A 207 25.48 -1.35 8.70
C ARG A 207 26.34 -0.13 8.36
N ASP A 208 25.94 1.04 8.85
CA ASP A 208 26.51 2.32 8.45
C ASP A 208 27.98 2.48 8.89
N SER A 209 28.37 1.84 9.99
CA SER A 209 29.73 1.97 10.56
C SER A 209 30.83 1.39 9.67
N ASP A 210 30.51 0.37 8.87
CA ASP A 210 31.50 -0.41 8.10
C ASP A 210 30.98 -0.87 6.73
N ASN A 211 29.80 -0.41 6.31
CA ASN A 211 29.11 -0.85 5.09
C ASN A 211 28.92 -2.38 5.02
N MET A 212 28.86 -3.07 6.16
CA MET A 212 28.67 -4.51 6.19
C MET A 212 27.26 -4.85 5.71
N ALA A 213 27.15 -5.61 4.61
CA ALA A 213 25.88 -6.05 4.07
C ALA A 213 25.39 -7.31 4.80
N GLY A 214 24.10 -7.32 5.12
CA GLY A 214 23.45 -8.38 5.87
C GLY A 214 21.95 -8.14 5.96
N CYS A 215 21.33 -8.64 7.02
CA CYS A 215 19.91 -8.44 7.28
C CYS A 215 19.70 -8.00 8.71
N TYR A 216 18.82 -7.03 8.93
CA TYR A 216 18.36 -6.70 10.27
C TYR A 216 17.06 -7.46 10.56
N ASP A 217 16.99 -8.12 11.71
CA ASP A 217 15.79 -8.80 12.16
C ASP A 217 14.93 -7.86 13.01
N LEU A 218 13.77 -7.45 12.47
CA LEU A 218 12.84 -6.55 13.15
C LEU A 218 12.11 -7.21 14.33
N VAL A 219 12.16 -8.54 14.45
CA VAL A 219 11.48 -9.25 15.55
C VAL A 219 12.38 -9.34 16.78
N ASN A 220 13.68 -9.56 16.59
CA ASN A 220 14.63 -9.83 17.68
C ASN A 220 15.68 -8.72 17.88
N ASP A 221 15.65 -7.65 17.08
CA ASP A 221 16.61 -6.55 17.11
C ASP A 221 18.08 -6.99 16.91
N VAL A 222 18.30 -7.94 15.99
CA VAL A 222 19.63 -8.52 15.69
C VAL A 222 20.02 -8.27 14.24
N PHE A 223 21.26 -7.83 14.01
CA PHE A 223 21.85 -7.78 12.67
C PHE A 223 22.59 -9.08 12.35
N TYR A 224 22.10 -9.77 11.33
CA TYR A 224 22.64 -11.01 10.81
C TYR A 224 23.53 -10.76 9.58
N TYR A 225 24.72 -11.36 9.58
CA TYR A 225 25.71 -11.18 8.53
C TYR A 225 26.56 -12.46 8.38
N PRO A 226 27.31 -12.61 7.28
CA PRO A 226 28.19 -13.76 7.10
C PRO A 226 29.19 -13.97 8.24
N PRO A 227 29.24 -15.18 8.87
CA PRO A 227 30.14 -15.45 9.99
C PRO A 227 31.63 -15.25 9.67
N ASN A 228 32.00 -15.42 8.40
CA ASN A 228 33.36 -15.23 7.88
C ASN A 228 33.43 -14.03 6.92
N TYR A 229 32.90 -12.88 7.34
CA TYR A 229 32.74 -11.70 6.48
C TYR A 229 34.04 -11.20 5.82
N SER A 230 35.22 -11.43 6.42
CA SER A 230 36.50 -11.06 5.80
C SER A 230 36.79 -11.79 4.49
N THR A 231 36.14 -12.93 4.27
CA THR A 231 36.39 -13.84 3.15
C THR A 231 35.17 -13.97 2.24
N TYR A 232 33.96 -13.93 2.80
CA TYR A 232 32.71 -14.14 2.08
C TYR A 232 31.74 -12.98 2.35
N GLN A 233 31.87 -11.92 1.56
CA GLN A 233 31.04 -10.73 1.66
C GLN A 233 29.78 -10.86 0.81
N LEU A 234 28.70 -10.26 1.30
CA LEU A 234 27.51 -9.96 0.51
C LEU A 234 27.66 -8.58 -0.13
N THR A 235 27.09 -8.41 -1.30
CA THR A 235 27.02 -7.10 -1.96
C THR A 235 25.67 -6.46 -1.64
N PRO A 236 25.63 -5.25 -1.05
CA PRO A 236 24.37 -4.55 -0.87
C PRO A 236 23.84 -4.05 -2.22
N GLY A 237 22.53 -4.17 -2.43
CA GLY A 237 21.83 -3.53 -3.53
C GLY A 237 21.76 -2.01 -3.36
N PRO A 238 21.02 -1.31 -4.23
CA PRO A 238 20.76 0.11 -4.05
C PRO A 238 20.04 0.35 -2.72
N GLU A 239 20.37 1.46 -2.06
CA GLU A 239 19.64 1.92 -0.87
C GLU A 239 18.17 2.09 -1.21
N VAL A 240 17.29 1.53 -0.38
CA VAL A 240 15.86 1.79 -0.52
C VAL A 240 15.68 3.27 -0.23
N THR A 241 15.39 4.05 -1.27
CA THR A 241 14.74 5.34 -1.03
C THR A 241 13.34 4.99 -0.55
N PRO A 242 12.96 5.30 0.69
CA PRO A 242 11.60 5.01 1.14
C PRO A 242 10.66 5.64 0.14
N SER A 243 9.83 4.83 -0.54
CA SER A 243 8.79 5.42 -1.36
C SER A 243 7.93 6.21 -0.37
N ILE A 244 7.81 7.53 -0.60
CA ILE A 244 6.78 8.31 0.09
C ILE A 244 5.48 7.82 -0.52
N LYS A 245 5.00 6.69 0.00
CA LYS A 245 3.75 6.12 -0.42
C LYS A 245 2.70 7.20 -0.20
N ASN A 246 1.90 7.44 -1.22
CA ASN A 246 0.90 8.50 -1.18
C ASN A 246 -0.32 8.06 -0.36
N TYR A 247 -0.13 7.70 0.92
CA TYR A 247 -1.22 7.33 1.82
C TYR A 247 -2.27 8.44 1.87
N LEU A 248 -3.51 8.07 2.18
CA LEU A 248 -4.49 9.05 2.64
C LEU A 248 -3.87 9.90 3.75
N ARG A 249 -3.94 11.23 3.60
CA ARG A 249 -3.42 12.15 4.60
C ARG A 249 -4.35 13.32 4.84
N PHE A 250 -4.39 13.78 6.08
CA PHE A 250 -5.11 14.98 6.49
C PHE A 250 -4.11 16.08 6.87
N VAL A 251 -4.27 17.26 6.27
CA VAL A 251 -3.46 18.44 6.57
C VAL A 251 -4.29 19.38 7.43
N SER A 252 -3.92 19.52 8.70
CA SER A 252 -4.68 20.34 9.64
C SER A 252 -4.55 21.84 9.33
N LYS A 253 -5.65 22.59 9.48
CA LYS A 253 -5.72 24.06 9.36
C LYS A 253 -5.84 24.76 10.71
N GLY A 254 -5.78 24.00 11.80
CA GLY A 254 -5.95 24.51 13.15
C GLY A 254 -5.47 23.52 14.21
N SER A 255 -5.62 23.89 15.47
CA SER A 255 -5.37 22.94 16.56
C SER A 255 -6.58 22.05 16.77
N GLY A 256 -6.38 20.74 16.84
CA GLY A 256 -7.47 19.79 17.08
C GLY A 256 -7.04 18.34 16.99
N THR A 257 -8.02 17.45 16.89
CA THR A 257 -7.80 16.01 16.81
C THR A 257 -8.64 15.42 15.69
N PHE A 258 -8.22 14.26 15.19
CA PHE A 258 -8.98 13.45 14.25
C PHE A 258 -9.48 12.18 14.93
N THR A 259 -10.73 11.81 14.68
CA THR A 259 -11.38 10.63 15.26
C THR A 259 -11.88 9.75 14.13
N PHE A 260 -11.73 8.43 14.28
CA PHE A 260 -12.31 7.45 13.35
C PHE A 260 -13.35 6.59 14.04
N PHE A 261 -14.52 6.46 13.41
CA PHE A 261 -15.61 5.59 13.85
C PHE A 261 -15.82 4.48 12.82
N ALA A 262 -15.44 3.25 13.17
CA ALA A 262 -15.71 2.06 12.38
C ALA A 262 -17.23 1.82 12.23
N ASN A 263 -17.67 1.43 11.03
CA ASN A 263 -19.07 1.10 10.81
C ASN A 263 -19.39 -0.29 11.39
N GLY A 264 -20.09 -0.32 12.52
CA GLY A 264 -20.51 -1.53 13.22
C GLY A 264 -19.51 -1.92 14.31
N ALA A 265 -20.04 -2.09 15.53
CA ALA A 265 -19.24 -2.35 16.73
C ALA A 265 -18.33 -3.59 16.61
N ASP A 266 -18.77 -4.61 15.88
CA ASP A 266 -18.05 -5.88 15.70
C ASP A 266 -17.32 -6.00 14.36
N SER A 267 -17.08 -4.88 13.66
CA SER A 267 -16.62 -4.93 12.27
C SER A 267 -15.16 -5.39 12.09
N GLY A 268 -14.35 -5.36 13.15
CA GLY A 268 -12.91 -5.61 13.03
C GLY A 268 -12.15 -4.56 12.21
N ASN A 269 -12.84 -3.51 11.73
CA ASN A 269 -12.23 -2.44 10.96
C ASN A 269 -11.37 -1.61 11.87
N THR A 270 -10.07 -1.62 11.62
CA THR A 270 -9.14 -0.78 12.36
C THR A 270 -8.36 0.07 11.39
N VAL A 271 -8.07 1.30 11.84
CA VAL A 271 -7.20 2.22 11.12
C VAL A 271 -6.00 2.49 12.00
N SER A 272 -4.86 2.69 11.36
CA SER A 272 -3.68 3.22 11.99
C SER A 272 -3.38 4.60 11.43
N TYR A 273 -2.84 5.45 12.27
CA TYR A 273 -2.35 6.76 11.87
C TYR A 273 -0.83 6.86 12.04
N SER A 274 -0.22 7.78 11.30
CA SER A 274 1.18 8.15 11.42
C SER A 274 1.31 9.68 11.44
N LEU A 275 2.18 10.19 12.31
CA LEU A 275 2.53 11.61 12.42
C LEU A 275 3.92 11.91 11.83
N ASP A 276 4.57 10.89 11.28
CA ASP A 276 5.93 10.91 10.78
C ASP A 276 5.98 10.39 9.33
N SER A 277 5.02 10.80 8.49
CA SER A 277 5.06 10.47 7.07
C SER A 277 5.05 8.96 6.75
N GLY A 278 4.34 8.18 7.56
CA GLY A 278 4.11 6.75 7.34
C GLY A 278 5.23 5.85 7.85
N GLN A 279 6.12 6.33 8.72
CA GLN A 279 7.24 5.54 9.25
C GLN A 279 6.82 4.70 10.44
N THR A 280 6.22 5.33 11.44
CA THR A 280 5.64 4.64 12.59
C THR A 280 4.13 4.76 12.57
N TRP A 281 3.46 3.65 12.89
CA TRP A 281 2.01 3.54 12.82
C TRP A 281 1.44 3.20 14.18
N THR A 282 0.51 4.02 14.65
CA THR A 282 -0.26 3.76 15.86
C THR A 282 -1.67 3.35 15.45
N GLN A 283 -2.11 2.17 15.89
CA GLN A 283 -3.47 1.72 15.67
C GLN A 283 -4.43 2.51 16.57
N LEU A 284 -5.51 3.01 16.00
CA LEU A 284 -6.55 3.75 16.72
C LEU A 284 -7.71 2.81 17.06
N ALA A 285 -8.16 2.80 18.32
CA ALA A 285 -9.37 2.09 18.67
C ALA A 285 -10.60 2.83 18.12
N ASN A 286 -11.71 2.12 17.98
CA ASN A 286 -12.93 2.71 17.43
C ASN A 286 -13.46 3.85 18.32
N GLY A 287 -13.58 5.05 17.75
CA GLY A 287 -14.03 6.25 18.44
C GLY A 287 -12.94 6.99 19.22
N ASP A 288 -11.70 6.47 19.23
CA ASP A 288 -10.56 7.19 19.77
C ASP A 288 -10.09 8.29 18.82
N SER A 289 -9.40 9.27 19.38
CA SER A 289 -8.83 10.40 18.66
C SER A 289 -7.31 10.32 18.60
N THR A 290 -6.73 10.87 17.54
CA THR A 290 -5.29 11.16 17.50
C THR A 290 -4.89 12.10 18.64
N PRO A 291 -3.59 12.17 18.98
CA PRO A 291 -3.05 13.31 19.72
C PRO A 291 -3.39 14.64 19.04
N THR A 292 -3.38 15.72 19.81
CA THR A 292 -3.63 17.06 19.29
C THR A 292 -2.57 17.43 18.25
N VAL A 293 -3.04 17.78 17.06
CA VAL A 293 -2.23 18.35 15.98
C VAL A 293 -2.38 19.86 15.94
N SER A 294 -1.42 20.53 15.31
CA SER A 294 -1.39 21.97 15.06
C SER A 294 -1.66 22.27 13.58
N SER A 295 -1.88 23.56 13.27
CA SER A 295 -2.03 23.98 11.88
C SER A 295 -0.75 23.68 11.08
N GLY A 296 -0.90 23.03 9.93
CA GLY A 296 0.20 22.60 9.06
C GLY A 296 0.63 21.14 9.29
N ASP A 297 0.28 20.54 10.42
CA ASP A 297 0.62 19.14 10.69
C ASP A 297 -0.15 18.20 9.76
N THR A 298 0.50 17.11 9.41
CA THR A 298 -0.06 16.07 8.54
C THR A 298 -0.24 14.77 9.31
N VAL A 299 -1.41 14.14 9.15
CA VAL A 299 -1.70 12.82 9.70
C VAL A 299 -1.96 11.85 8.55
N PHE A 300 -1.19 10.78 8.47
CA PHE A 300 -1.31 9.75 7.45
C PHE A 300 -2.17 8.60 7.96
N TRP A 301 -2.90 7.93 7.08
CA TRP A 301 -3.87 6.91 7.44
C TRP A 301 -3.73 5.65 6.58
N LYS A 302 -3.82 4.49 7.22
CA LYS A 302 -3.97 3.20 6.56
C LYS A 302 -4.90 2.30 7.34
N GLY A 303 -5.50 1.32 6.67
CA GLY A 303 -6.25 0.25 7.32
C GLY A 303 -5.44 -1.04 7.39
N SER A 304 -6.02 -2.05 8.03
CA SER A 304 -5.39 -3.34 8.34
C SER A 304 -5.75 -4.47 7.35
N ASN A 305 -5.95 -4.15 6.07
CA ASN A 305 -6.50 -5.06 5.05
C ASN A 305 -7.92 -5.53 5.38
N HIS A 306 -8.89 -4.72 4.96
CA HIS A 306 -10.29 -4.89 5.32
C HIS A 306 -10.90 -6.17 4.72
N THR A 307 -11.26 -7.14 5.57
CA THR A 307 -12.16 -8.23 5.18
C THR A 307 -13.57 -7.69 5.33
N ILE A 308 -14.25 -7.39 4.22
CA ILE A 308 -15.57 -6.78 4.26
C ILE A 308 -16.56 -7.72 4.95
N ILE A 309 -16.96 -7.36 6.16
CA ILE A 309 -18.13 -7.93 6.79
C ILE A 309 -19.35 -7.38 6.06
N GLU A 310 -20.19 -8.30 5.60
CA GLU A 310 -21.33 -8.04 4.74
C GLU A 310 -22.07 -6.74 5.10
N ASN A 311 -22.27 -5.90 4.09
CA ASN A 311 -23.12 -4.73 4.09
C ASN A 311 -22.63 -3.44 4.78
N LYS A 312 -21.38 -3.32 5.24
CA LYS A 312 -20.87 -2.09 5.89
C LYS A 312 -19.58 -1.55 5.25
N GLY A 313 -19.49 -0.23 5.09
CA GLY A 313 -18.24 0.43 4.64
C GLY A 313 -17.19 0.51 5.74
N ILE A 314 -16.01 1.08 5.45
CA ILE A 314 -14.90 1.05 6.42
C ILE A 314 -15.20 1.81 7.74
N GLY A 315 -15.82 2.98 7.67
CA GLY A 315 -16.08 3.83 8.82
C GLY A 315 -16.27 5.29 8.41
N THR A 316 -16.20 6.19 9.39
CA THR A 316 -16.35 7.64 9.20
C THR A 316 -15.29 8.41 9.97
N PHE A 317 -14.82 9.52 9.42
CA PHE A 317 -13.90 10.44 10.07
C PHE A 317 -14.62 11.69 10.58
N SER A 318 -14.21 12.16 11.76
CA SER A 318 -14.53 13.50 12.26
C SER A 318 -13.28 14.22 12.73
N SER A 319 -13.32 15.55 12.76
CA SER A 319 -12.24 16.37 13.30
C SER A 319 -12.78 17.56 14.07
N THR A 320 -12.06 17.97 15.11
CA THR A 320 -12.31 19.24 15.82
C THR A 320 -11.61 20.42 15.17
N ALA A 321 -10.66 20.19 14.26
CA ALA A 321 -9.98 21.21 13.48
C ALA A 321 -10.39 21.15 12.01
N ASN A 322 -10.42 22.30 11.35
CA ASN A 322 -10.56 22.32 9.90
C ASN A 322 -9.35 21.62 9.25
N PHE A 323 -9.55 20.92 8.14
CA PHE A 323 -8.48 20.18 7.46
C PHE A 323 -8.72 20.00 5.97
N ASP A 324 -7.66 19.67 5.23
CA ASP A 324 -7.72 19.20 3.85
C ASP A 324 -7.49 17.68 3.82
N ALA A 325 -8.20 16.96 2.96
CA ALA A 325 -7.95 15.54 2.68
C ALA A 325 -7.20 15.40 1.34
N GLU A 326 -6.08 14.68 1.37
CA GLU A 326 -5.21 14.47 0.22
C GLU A 326 -4.74 13.01 0.15
N GLY A 327 -4.14 12.61 -0.98
CA GLY A 327 -3.51 11.30 -1.13
C GLY A 327 -4.46 10.18 -1.53
N ASN A 328 -3.95 8.95 -1.55
CA ASN A 328 -4.65 7.78 -2.07
C ASN A 328 -5.50 7.10 -1.00
N ILE A 329 -6.82 7.14 -1.21
CA ILE A 329 -7.79 6.55 -0.29
C ILE A 329 -7.69 5.02 -0.17
N MET A 330 -7.07 4.35 -1.14
CA MET A 330 -6.92 2.90 -1.16
C MET A 330 -6.07 2.39 0.00
N SER A 331 -5.23 3.23 0.62
CA SER A 331 -4.46 2.84 1.82
C SER A 331 -5.35 2.38 2.98
N LEU A 332 -6.59 2.87 3.05
CA LEU A 332 -7.54 2.44 4.06
C LEU A 332 -8.01 1.00 3.86
N HIS A 333 -8.06 0.51 2.62
CA HIS A 333 -8.47 -0.88 2.35
C HIS A 333 -7.29 -1.82 2.23
N TYR A 334 -6.19 -1.37 1.64
CA TYR A 334 -5.06 -2.19 1.23
C TYR A 334 -3.82 -2.03 2.13
N GLY A 335 -3.91 -1.20 3.17
CA GLY A 335 -2.82 -0.98 4.12
C GLY A 335 -1.58 -0.46 3.42
N ASP A 336 -0.48 -1.21 3.51
CA ASP A 336 0.80 -0.88 2.87
C ASP A 336 0.86 -1.31 1.40
N ASN A 337 -0.05 -2.17 0.93
CA ASN A 337 -0.04 -2.74 -0.42
C ASN A 337 -0.99 -2.01 -1.39
N PHE A 338 -1.31 -0.74 -1.12
CA PHE A 338 -2.29 0.02 -1.89
C PHE A 338 -1.75 0.62 -3.19
N GLU A 339 -0.44 0.71 -3.34
CA GLU A 339 0.18 1.30 -4.53
C GLU A 339 -0.13 0.43 -5.76
N GLY A 340 -0.77 1.03 -6.77
CA GLY A 340 -1.22 0.32 -7.98
C GLY A 340 -2.61 -0.32 -7.86
N GLU A 341 -3.23 -0.32 -6.68
CA GLU A 341 -4.58 -0.85 -6.49
C GLU A 341 -5.63 0.09 -7.08
N VAL A 342 -6.25 -0.38 -8.18
CA VAL A 342 -7.29 0.36 -8.93
C VAL A 342 -8.61 -0.42 -9.01
N SER A 343 -8.76 -1.49 -8.23
CA SER A 343 -9.97 -2.32 -8.24
C SER A 343 -10.63 -2.37 -6.88
N LEU A 344 -11.93 -2.11 -6.84
CA LEU A 344 -12.80 -2.38 -5.69
C LEU A 344 -13.69 -3.60 -5.96
N ALA A 345 -13.34 -4.49 -6.89
CA ALA A 345 -14.14 -5.68 -7.15
C ALA A 345 -14.36 -6.51 -5.87
N GLY A 346 -15.62 -6.85 -5.60
CA GLY A 346 -16.03 -7.53 -4.37
C GLY A 346 -15.97 -6.66 -3.11
N LYS A 347 -15.72 -5.35 -3.26
CA LYS A 347 -15.61 -4.39 -2.16
C LYS A 347 -16.80 -3.45 -2.06
N ASP A 348 -17.98 -4.03 -1.89
CA ASP A 348 -19.22 -3.27 -1.76
C ASP A 348 -19.15 -2.32 -0.56
N ARG A 349 -19.61 -1.08 -0.77
CA ARG A 349 -19.63 -0.01 0.24
C ARG A 349 -18.26 0.39 0.80
N ALA A 350 -17.14 0.03 0.16
CA ALA A 350 -15.77 0.26 0.63
C ALA A 350 -15.55 1.56 1.42
N PHE A 351 -15.94 2.71 0.85
CA PHE A 351 -15.77 4.06 1.42
C PHE A 351 -17.11 4.75 1.71
N MET A 352 -18.18 3.97 1.88
CA MET A 352 -19.52 4.49 2.11
C MET A 352 -19.54 5.36 3.38
N GLY A 353 -19.90 6.63 3.21
CA GLY A 353 -20.06 7.58 4.32
C GLY A 353 -18.76 8.11 4.93
N LEU A 354 -17.59 7.89 4.34
CA LEU A 354 -16.29 8.16 4.98
C LEU A 354 -16.14 9.56 5.60
N PHE A 355 -16.67 10.59 4.96
CA PHE A 355 -16.67 11.99 5.45
C PHE A 355 -18.08 12.54 5.66
N SER A 356 -19.07 11.65 5.83
CA SER A 356 -20.47 12.02 6.02
C SER A 356 -20.63 12.86 7.30
N GLY A 357 -21.22 14.04 7.17
CA GLY A 357 -21.43 14.98 8.27
C GLY A 357 -20.16 15.69 8.76
N CYS A 358 -19.00 15.47 8.13
CA CYS A 358 -17.75 16.10 8.54
C CYS A 358 -17.71 17.58 8.13
N THR A 359 -18.18 18.48 9.00
CA THR A 359 -18.28 19.91 8.69
C THR A 359 -16.93 20.65 8.70
N THR A 360 -15.86 19.99 9.15
CA THR A 360 -14.50 20.54 9.26
C THR A 360 -13.59 20.20 8.08
N LEU A 361 -14.00 19.29 7.20
CA LEU A 361 -13.29 19.04 5.94
C LEU A 361 -13.49 20.20 4.97
N ILE A 362 -12.40 20.85 4.54
CA ILE A 362 -12.42 22.05 3.69
C ILE A 362 -12.11 21.72 2.23
N ASN A 363 -10.99 21.03 1.95
CA ASN A 363 -10.60 20.73 0.57
C ASN A 363 -10.39 19.23 0.37
N ALA A 364 -10.77 18.74 -0.81
CA ALA A 364 -10.59 17.35 -1.22
C ALA A 364 -10.16 17.20 -2.69
N ASP A 365 -9.75 18.28 -3.37
CA ASP A 365 -9.32 18.26 -4.77
C ASP A 365 -8.06 17.40 -5.02
N LYS A 366 -7.24 17.19 -3.99
CA LYS A 366 -6.05 16.33 -4.03
C LYS A 366 -6.28 14.95 -3.41
N LEU A 367 -7.51 14.62 -3.04
CA LEU A 367 -7.86 13.27 -2.63
C LEU A 367 -8.02 12.40 -3.89
N GLU A 368 -7.25 11.33 -3.95
CA GLU A 368 -7.24 10.42 -5.10
C GLU A 368 -8.26 9.30 -4.89
N LEU A 369 -9.14 9.13 -5.88
CA LEU A 369 -10.10 8.03 -5.99
C LEU A 369 -9.70 7.13 -7.18
N PRO A 370 -8.64 6.31 -7.08
CA PRO A 370 -8.01 5.68 -8.24
C PRO A 370 -8.79 4.49 -8.81
N ALA A 371 -9.82 4.00 -8.12
CA ALA A 371 -10.47 2.75 -8.48
C ALA A 371 -11.21 2.82 -9.82
N THR A 372 -10.70 2.20 -10.87
CA THR A 372 -11.34 2.09 -12.20
C THR A 372 -12.35 0.96 -12.28
N THR A 373 -12.24 -0.04 -11.39
CA THR A 373 -13.26 -1.08 -11.20
C THR A 373 -14.04 -0.78 -9.93
N LEU A 374 -15.28 -0.31 -10.06
CA LEU A 374 -16.13 0.08 -8.93
C LEU A 374 -16.98 -1.10 -8.42
N SER A 375 -17.34 -1.06 -7.14
CA SER A 375 -18.29 -2.01 -6.52
C SER A 375 -19.59 -1.32 -6.15
N THR A 376 -20.60 -2.11 -5.78
CA THR A 376 -21.90 -1.60 -5.35
C THR A 376 -21.71 -0.60 -4.20
N GLN A 377 -22.24 0.60 -4.37
CA GLN A 377 -22.25 1.67 -3.34
C GLN A 377 -20.86 2.05 -2.78
N CYS A 378 -19.76 1.80 -3.50
CA CYS A 378 -18.41 1.95 -2.97
C CYS A 378 -18.05 3.37 -2.49
N TYR A 379 -18.63 4.44 -3.05
CA TYR A 379 -18.48 5.83 -2.62
C TYR A 379 -19.82 6.47 -2.21
N CYS A 380 -20.82 5.65 -1.92
CA CYS A 380 -22.15 6.12 -1.55
C CYS A 380 -22.09 6.99 -0.28
N ASN A 381 -22.77 8.14 -0.27
CA ASN A 381 -22.77 9.10 0.84
C ASN A 381 -21.40 9.62 1.30
N MET A 382 -20.32 9.43 0.54
CA MET A 382 -18.94 9.68 1.03
C MET A 382 -18.75 11.09 1.60
N PHE A 383 -19.35 12.12 0.99
CA PHE A 383 -19.34 13.52 1.46
C PHE A 383 -20.77 14.05 1.71
N ASN A 384 -21.67 13.17 2.15
CA ASN A 384 -23.04 13.55 2.50
C ASN A 384 -23.02 14.57 3.65
N ARG A 385 -23.72 15.69 3.52
CA ARG A 385 -23.82 16.73 4.57
C ARG A 385 -22.48 17.32 5.03
N THR A 386 -21.41 17.19 4.25
CA THR A 386 -20.09 17.81 4.50
C THR A 386 -20.15 19.30 4.14
N SER A 387 -20.63 20.14 5.06
CA SER A 387 -20.93 21.55 4.79
C SER A 387 -19.72 22.49 4.72
N GLY A 388 -18.58 22.08 5.27
CA GLY A 388 -17.33 22.85 5.21
C GLY A 388 -16.55 22.70 3.91
N LEU A 389 -16.92 21.71 3.08
CA LEU A 389 -16.21 21.36 1.85
C LEU A 389 -16.28 22.53 0.87
N VAL A 390 -15.19 22.82 0.17
CA VAL A 390 -15.06 23.92 -0.79
C VAL A 390 -14.69 23.35 -2.15
N THR A 391 -13.66 22.51 -2.19
CA THR A 391 -13.24 21.78 -3.39
C THR A 391 -13.62 20.30 -3.29
N LEU A 392 -14.02 19.71 -4.42
CA LEU A 392 -14.41 18.30 -4.52
C LEU A 392 -13.25 17.47 -5.10
N PRO A 393 -13.15 16.17 -4.77
CA PRO A 393 -12.21 15.28 -5.43
C PRO A 393 -12.59 15.07 -6.90
N SER A 394 -11.62 14.74 -7.73
CA SER A 394 -11.91 14.19 -9.06
C SER A 394 -12.49 12.79 -8.93
N LEU A 395 -13.52 12.46 -9.72
CA LEU A 395 -14.04 11.09 -9.75
C LEU A 395 -13.05 10.14 -10.43
N SER A 396 -13.18 8.86 -10.09
CA SER A 396 -12.48 7.79 -10.79
C SER A 396 -12.79 7.78 -12.29
N ALA A 397 -11.81 7.35 -13.08
CA ALA A 397 -11.91 7.17 -14.54
C ALA A 397 -12.70 5.92 -14.97
N ALA A 398 -13.50 5.30 -14.09
CA ALA A 398 -14.32 4.14 -14.42
C ALA A 398 -15.25 4.42 -15.62
N THR A 399 -15.15 3.60 -16.67
CA THR A 399 -15.95 3.77 -17.90
C THR A 399 -17.38 3.26 -17.74
N THR A 400 -17.57 2.26 -16.86
CA THR A 400 -18.88 1.74 -16.46
C THR A 400 -19.01 1.82 -14.95
N LEU A 401 -20.11 2.40 -14.48
CA LEU A 401 -20.37 2.54 -13.05
C LEU A 401 -20.96 1.27 -12.44
N ALA A 402 -20.86 1.16 -11.12
CA ALA A 402 -21.52 0.12 -10.33
C ALA A 402 -22.79 0.65 -9.66
N GLU A 403 -23.69 -0.25 -9.25
CA GLU A 403 -24.98 0.12 -8.66
C GLU A 403 -24.79 1.06 -7.46
N GLY A 404 -25.40 2.24 -7.52
CA GLY A 404 -25.35 3.23 -6.44
C GLY A 404 -23.95 3.74 -6.08
N CYS A 405 -22.92 3.53 -6.91
CA CYS A 405 -21.52 3.78 -6.51
C CYS A 405 -21.24 5.21 -6.04
N TYR A 406 -21.92 6.21 -6.60
CA TYR A 406 -21.83 7.63 -6.19
C TYR A 406 -23.16 8.20 -5.69
N GLN A 407 -24.11 7.33 -5.32
CA GLN A 407 -25.38 7.76 -4.78
C GLN A 407 -25.17 8.68 -3.57
N ASN A 408 -25.83 9.83 -3.56
CA ASN A 408 -25.74 10.83 -2.49
C ASN A 408 -24.31 11.32 -2.14
N MET A 409 -23.31 11.09 -3.01
CA MET A 409 -21.91 11.35 -2.69
C MET A 409 -21.68 12.78 -2.19
N PHE A 410 -22.32 13.77 -2.81
CA PHE A 410 -22.25 15.19 -2.43
C PHE A 410 -23.63 15.75 -2.06
N TYR A 411 -24.51 14.96 -1.47
CA TYR A 411 -25.85 15.42 -1.08
C TYR A 411 -25.81 16.44 0.07
N GLN A 412 -26.58 17.52 -0.04
CA GLN A 412 -26.74 18.56 0.99
C GLN A 412 -28.22 18.94 1.20
N TYR A 413 -28.78 18.68 2.39
CA TYR A 413 -30.14 19.09 2.79
C TYR A 413 -30.32 18.94 4.32
N PRO A 414 -31.11 19.74 5.05
CA PRO A 414 -31.95 20.89 4.65
C PRO A 414 -31.21 22.23 4.61
N THR A 415 -29.90 22.21 4.77
CA THR A 415 -29.10 23.41 5.03
C THR A 415 -28.69 24.10 3.73
N ASN A 416 -28.98 25.40 3.63
CA ASN A 416 -28.57 26.35 2.60
C ASN A 416 -27.07 26.71 2.64
N TYR A 417 -26.20 25.74 2.90
CA TYR A 417 -24.76 25.95 2.86
C TYR A 417 -24.30 26.09 1.40
N SER A 418 -23.81 27.29 1.11
CA SER A 418 -23.22 27.69 -0.16
C SER A 418 -21.81 27.10 -0.26
N LEU A 419 -21.64 26.00 -1.00
CA LEU A 419 -20.31 25.56 -1.44
C LEU A 419 -19.66 26.69 -2.26
N SER A 420 -18.45 27.14 -1.91
CA SER A 420 -17.65 27.97 -2.82
C SER A 420 -16.94 27.07 -3.84
N MET A 421 -17.71 26.35 -4.65
CA MET A 421 -17.18 25.38 -5.61
C MET A 421 -16.38 26.05 -6.73
N THR A 422 -15.38 25.33 -7.22
CA THR A 422 -14.85 25.48 -8.59
C THR A 422 -16.01 25.34 -9.58
N GLU A 423 -16.11 26.24 -10.56
CA GLU A 423 -17.32 26.41 -11.39
C GLU A 423 -17.74 25.19 -12.22
N SER A 424 -16.91 24.13 -12.31
CA SER A 424 -17.10 22.99 -13.21
C SER A 424 -16.75 21.66 -12.57
N TYR A 425 -17.53 20.61 -12.85
CA TYR A 425 -17.26 19.24 -12.41
C TYR A 425 -17.43 18.23 -13.56
N LEU A 426 -16.49 17.28 -13.69
CA LEU A 426 -16.46 16.26 -14.74
C LEU A 426 -16.94 14.90 -14.22
N LEU A 427 -17.90 14.30 -14.92
CA LEU A 427 -18.37 12.93 -14.72
C LEU A 427 -17.92 12.06 -15.90
N PRO A 428 -16.86 11.24 -15.72
CA PRO A 428 -16.15 10.61 -16.84
C PRO A 428 -16.81 9.33 -17.39
N ALA A 429 -17.77 8.74 -16.68
CA ALA A 429 -18.32 7.45 -17.05
C ALA A 429 -19.14 7.50 -18.35
N ALA A 430 -18.93 6.52 -19.23
CA ALA A 430 -19.66 6.37 -20.49
C ALA A 430 -21.01 5.65 -20.29
N THR A 431 -21.08 4.73 -19.33
CA THR A 431 -22.27 3.91 -19.06
C THR A 431 -22.75 4.11 -17.63
N LEU A 432 -23.97 4.60 -17.48
CA LEU A 432 -24.64 4.72 -16.19
C LEU A 432 -25.42 3.45 -15.86
N VAL A 433 -25.51 3.14 -14.57
CA VAL A 433 -26.25 1.98 -14.05
C VAL A 433 -27.23 2.42 -12.95
N LYS A 434 -28.00 1.47 -12.42
CA LYS A 434 -29.01 1.72 -11.39
C LYS A 434 -28.46 2.57 -10.24
N ASP A 435 -29.19 3.63 -9.90
CA ASP A 435 -28.90 4.56 -8.79
C ASP A 435 -27.50 5.24 -8.80
N CYS A 436 -26.66 5.06 -9.84
CA CYS A 436 -25.22 5.37 -9.75
C CYS A 436 -24.90 6.84 -9.43
N TYR A 437 -25.69 7.79 -9.95
CA TYR A 437 -25.60 9.23 -9.66
C TYR A 437 -26.86 9.78 -8.98
N ARG A 438 -27.70 8.91 -8.42
CA ARG A 438 -28.92 9.33 -7.72
C ARG A 438 -28.58 10.34 -6.62
N GLN A 439 -29.23 11.50 -6.69
CA GLN A 439 -29.09 12.60 -5.72
C GLN A 439 -27.65 13.08 -5.48
N MET A 440 -26.72 12.80 -6.41
CA MET A 440 -25.29 13.03 -6.21
C MET A 440 -24.95 14.48 -5.83
N PHE A 441 -25.57 15.49 -6.48
CA PHE A 441 -25.37 16.92 -6.21
C PHE A 441 -26.62 17.61 -5.67
N TYR A 442 -27.53 16.86 -5.06
CA TYR A 442 -28.75 17.43 -4.50
C TYR A 442 -28.42 18.55 -3.50
N GLY A 443 -29.01 19.73 -3.67
CA GLY A 443 -28.84 20.88 -2.77
C GLY A 443 -27.50 21.60 -2.90
N ARG A 444 -26.73 21.37 -3.97
CA ARG A 444 -25.49 22.11 -4.25
C ARG A 444 -25.79 23.40 -5.03
N TYR A 445 -26.28 24.41 -4.32
CA TYR A 445 -26.81 25.67 -4.89
C TYR A 445 -25.86 26.52 -5.75
N ASN A 446 -24.54 26.30 -5.72
CA ASN A 446 -23.57 27.08 -6.51
C ASN A 446 -22.90 26.30 -7.64
N LEU A 447 -23.31 25.04 -7.85
CA LEU A 447 -22.84 24.25 -8.97
C LEU A 447 -23.42 24.84 -10.27
N LYS A 448 -22.54 25.35 -11.15
CA LYS A 448 -22.93 26.04 -12.39
C LYS A 448 -22.55 25.30 -13.66
N LYS A 449 -21.52 24.46 -13.64
CA LYS A 449 -21.11 23.70 -14.82
C LYS A 449 -20.92 22.23 -14.45
N ILE A 450 -21.52 21.36 -15.25
CA ILE A 450 -21.24 19.91 -15.22
C ILE A 450 -20.93 19.46 -16.64
N THR A 451 -19.86 18.69 -16.78
CA THR A 451 -19.61 17.86 -17.96
C THR A 451 -19.94 16.42 -17.62
N CYS A 452 -20.83 15.77 -18.38
CA CYS A 452 -21.14 14.35 -18.23
C CYS A 452 -20.91 13.60 -19.55
N LEU A 453 -19.99 12.65 -19.51
CA LEU A 453 -19.56 11.87 -20.68
C LEU A 453 -20.41 10.61 -20.93
N ALA A 454 -21.51 10.44 -20.19
CA ALA A 454 -22.40 9.30 -20.37
C ALA A 454 -23.06 9.32 -21.76
N THR A 455 -23.06 8.17 -22.42
CA THR A 455 -23.72 7.92 -23.71
C THR A 455 -24.83 6.88 -23.59
N SER A 456 -24.89 6.13 -22.49
CA SER A 456 -25.91 5.10 -22.24
C SER A 456 -26.32 5.02 -20.76
N GLY A 457 -27.48 4.42 -20.50
CA GLY A 457 -28.03 4.25 -19.14
C GLY A 457 -28.60 5.52 -18.50
N ILE A 458 -28.66 6.64 -19.24
CA ILE A 458 -29.18 7.93 -18.79
C ILE A 458 -30.66 7.81 -18.42
N ASN A 459 -31.01 8.23 -17.20
CA ASN A 459 -32.37 8.19 -16.65
C ASN A 459 -33.05 6.80 -16.71
N THR A 460 -32.25 5.73 -16.65
CA THR A 460 -32.75 4.35 -16.50
C THR A 460 -32.52 3.90 -15.07
N ASN A 461 -33.47 3.17 -14.46
CA ASN A 461 -33.34 2.64 -13.10
C ASN A 461 -32.82 3.66 -12.07
N ASN A 462 -33.35 4.89 -12.13
CA ASN A 462 -32.97 6.01 -11.24
C ASN A 462 -31.49 6.42 -11.31
N SER A 463 -30.77 6.10 -12.39
CA SER A 463 -29.33 6.40 -12.54
C SER A 463 -28.98 7.87 -12.27
N THR A 464 -29.89 8.80 -12.58
CA THR A 464 -29.75 10.25 -12.35
C THR A 464 -30.93 10.85 -11.57
N GLU A 465 -31.69 10.06 -10.81
CA GLU A 465 -32.86 10.57 -10.07
C GLU A 465 -32.45 11.68 -9.08
N ASN A 466 -33.05 12.87 -9.22
CA ASN A 466 -32.83 14.05 -8.37
C ASN A 466 -31.35 14.50 -8.26
N TRP A 467 -30.50 14.11 -9.20
CA TRP A 467 -29.05 14.31 -9.13
C TRP A 467 -28.62 15.79 -9.12
N LEU A 468 -29.38 16.66 -9.79
CA LEU A 468 -29.19 18.12 -9.86
C LEU A 468 -30.38 18.88 -9.24
N SER A 469 -31.17 18.26 -8.37
CA SER A 469 -32.25 18.98 -7.69
C SER A 469 -31.68 20.00 -6.69
N ASN A 470 -32.28 21.20 -6.64
CA ASN A 470 -31.84 22.29 -5.76
C ASN A 470 -30.38 22.75 -6.00
N VAL A 471 -29.91 22.72 -7.25
CA VAL A 471 -28.66 23.39 -7.68
C VAL A 471 -28.96 24.80 -8.21
N ASP A 472 -27.93 25.57 -8.59
CA ASP A 472 -28.13 26.86 -9.26
C ASP A 472 -29.00 26.65 -10.50
N ASN A 473 -30.10 27.38 -10.66
CA ASN A 473 -30.98 27.24 -11.82
C ASN A 473 -31.07 28.57 -12.56
N THR A 474 -29.90 29.02 -13.05
CA THR A 474 -29.73 30.26 -13.81
C THR A 474 -29.36 29.96 -15.26
N SER A 475 -29.63 30.92 -16.15
CA SER A 475 -29.26 30.83 -17.57
C SER A 475 -27.75 30.88 -17.83
N SER A 476 -26.95 31.25 -16.83
CA SER A 476 -25.48 31.19 -16.87
C SER A 476 -24.92 29.80 -16.61
N SER A 477 -25.74 28.85 -16.18
CA SER A 477 -25.30 27.48 -15.91
C SER A 477 -25.23 26.66 -17.19
N ILE A 478 -24.25 25.76 -17.28
CA ILE A 478 -23.91 25.00 -18.49
C ILE A 478 -23.85 23.50 -18.17
N PHE A 479 -24.59 22.72 -18.94
CA PHE A 479 -24.46 21.27 -18.97
C PHE A 479 -23.75 20.86 -20.28
N THR A 480 -22.56 20.28 -20.16
CA THR A 480 -21.80 19.75 -21.29
C THR A 480 -22.05 18.25 -21.40
N ARG A 481 -22.74 17.81 -22.46
CA ARG A 481 -22.98 16.38 -22.73
C ARG A 481 -21.88 15.80 -23.61
N ALA A 482 -21.76 14.47 -23.61
CA ALA A 482 -20.72 13.74 -24.36
C ALA A 482 -20.62 14.14 -25.85
N ASN A 483 -21.75 14.29 -26.55
CA ASN A 483 -21.83 14.77 -27.93
C ASN A 483 -23.29 15.04 -28.31
N SER A 484 -23.51 15.59 -29.51
CA SER A 484 -24.83 15.98 -30.02
C SER A 484 -25.83 14.84 -30.21
N SER A 485 -25.35 13.59 -30.35
CA SER A 485 -26.22 12.42 -30.52
C SER A 485 -26.84 11.92 -29.21
N VAL A 486 -26.33 12.37 -28.06
CA VAL A 486 -26.85 11.98 -26.75
C VAL A 486 -27.97 12.93 -26.30
N SER A 487 -29.14 12.37 -26.01
CA SER A 487 -30.28 13.12 -25.49
C SER A 487 -30.32 13.07 -23.96
N TRP A 488 -30.59 14.22 -23.34
CA TRP A 488 -30.77 14.35 -21.90
C TRP A 488 -32.18 14.86 -21.59
N PRO A 489 -32.91 14.22 -20.66
CA PRO A 489 -34.22 14.70 -20.25
C PRO A 489 -34.08 16.02 -19.46
N SER A 490 -35.18 16.74 -19.32
CA SER A 490 -35.30 17.86 -18.37
C SER A 490 -36.00 17.41 -17.08
N GLY A 491 -35.87 18.21 -16.02
CA GLY A 491 -36.58 17.98 -14.75
C GLY A 491 -35.78 17.15 -13.74
N ASN A 492 -36.48 16.47 -12.83
CA ASN A 492 -35.90 15.87 -11.62
C ASN A 492 -34.77 14.87 -11.91
N SER A 493 -34.88 14.07 -12.96
CA SER A 493 -33.84 13.09 -13.34
C SER A 493 -32.96 13.57 -14.50
N GLY A 494 -33.10 14.84 -14.88
CA GLY A 494 -32.53 15.43 -16.08
C GLY A 494 -31.71 16.68 -15.79
N VAL A 495 -31.51 17.49 -16.82
CA VAL A 495 -30.84 18.79 -16.73
C VAL A 495 -31.83 19.83 -16.21
N PRO A 496 -31.44 20.71 -15.28
CA PRO A 496 -32.31 21.80 -14.82
C PRO A 496 -32.74 22.69 -15.98
N SER A 497 -34.00 23.13 -15.96
CA SER A 497 -34.66 23.74 -17.13
C SER A 497 -34.03 25.03 -17.65
N ARG A 498 -33.22 25.73 -16.84
CA ARG A 498 -32.56 26.98 -17.23
C ARG A 498 -31.10 26.79 -17.63
N TRP A 499 -30.54 25.59 -17.55
CA TRP A 499 -29.15 25.35 -17.97
C TRP A 499 -29.05 25.28 -19.49
N SER A 500 -27.98 25.86 -20.03
CA SER A 500 -27.64 25.71 -21.45
C SER A 500 -26.99 24.35 -21.67
N ILE A 501 -27.43 23.60 -22.68
CA ILE A 501 -26.82 22.32 -23.06
C ILE A 501 -25.83 22.57 -24.21
N VAL A 502 -24.59 22.14 -24.04
CA VAL A 502 -23.52 22.21 -25.05
C VAL A 502 -22.86 20.85 -25.24
N ASP A 503 -22.14 20.66 -26.34
CA ASP A 503 -21.44 19.41 -26.64
C ASP A 503 -19.97 19.47 -26.16
N TYR A 504 -19.45 18.35 -25.68
CA TYR A 504 -18.04 18.19 -25.38
C TYR A 504 -17.22 18.19 -26.67
N ALA A 505 -16.16 19.01 -26.72
CA ALA A 505 -15.33 19.23 -27.90
C ALA A 505 -14.32 18.10 -28.15
#